data_AF-A0A3M1GZU8-F1
#
_entry.id   AF-A0A3M1GZU8-F1
#
_cell.length_a   1.000
_cell.length_b   1.000
_cell.length_c   1.000
_cell.angle_alpha   90.00
_cell.angle_beta   90.00
_cell.angle_gamma   90.00
#
_symmetry.space_group_name_H-M   'P 1'
#
loop_
_entity.id
_entity.type
_entity.pdbx_description
1 polymer ?
#
loop_
_entity_poly.entity_id
_entity_poly.type
_entity_poly.pdbx_seq_one_letter_code
_entity_poly.pdbx_strand_id
1 'polypeptide(L)'
;MMRLPPFTYLQPASVDEALALARQHGPEACYVAGGTDLWPNMKRRQLSPPVVISLARLAELRGIEITEEGGLRIGALTTLTELAAAPAVRERWPVVAEAAALISTPPLRNMGTIGGNLLIDTRCTYYDQSYAWRKAIDFCMKKDGKICWVAPSSPRCWAVQSSDEAPVMCAIGARLTFRSPHGGERELEADALYRDDGIAHLTKQPLELLTHITLPPPRGWRAHYIKLRRRGSF
;
A
#
# COMPACT_ATOMS: atom_id res chain seq x y z
N MET A 1 -4.22 24.33 10.73
CA MET A 1 -3.93 23.52 9.52
C MET A 1 -2.74 22.60 9.80
N MET A 2 -2.86 21.28 9.62
CA MET A 2 -1.72 20.37 9.76
C MET A 2 -0.79 20.52 8.55
N ARG A 3 0.45 20.96 8.78
CA ARG A 3 1.48 21.11 7.74
C ARG A 3 2.29 19.83 7.60
N LEU A 4 2.79 19.56 6.40
CA LEU A 4 3.81 18.53 6.19
C LEU A 4 5.11 18.92 6.93
N PRO A 5 5.91 17.96 7.42
CA PRO A 5 7.28 18.25 7.82
C PRO A 5 8.10 18.69 6.58
N PRO A 6 9.26 19.36 6.75
CA PRO A 6 10.17 19.57 5.65
C PRO A 6 10.72 18.23 5.14
N PHE A 7 10.80 18.08 3.81
CA PHE A 7 11.41 16.93 3.14
C PHE A 7 11.90 17.33 1.74
N THR A 8 12.87 16.59 1.22
CA THR A 8 13.32 16.67 -0.17
C THR A 8 12.42 15.78 -1.03
N TYR A 9 11.92 16.31 -2.14
CA TYR A 9 11.08 15.58 -3.08
C TYR A 9 11.85 15.27 -4.37
N LEU A 10 12.00 14.00 -4.69
CA LEU A 10 12.77 13.52 -5.84
C LEU A 10 11.82 12.94 -6.90
N GLN A 11 12.13 13.16 -8.18
CA GLN A 11 11.28 12.75 -9.30
C GLN A 11 12.09 11.96 -10.34
N PRO A 12 12.41 10.68 -10.06
CA PRO A 12 13.10 9.83 -11.02
C PRO A 12 12.30 9.65 -12.31
N ALA A 13 13.02 9.36 -13.39
CA ALA A 13 12.49 9.08 -14.71
C ALA A 13 12.34 7.58 -15.02
N SER A 14 12.95 6.70 -14.20
CA SER A 14 12.83 5.23 -14.34
C SER A 14 12.81 4.52 -12.98
N VAL A 15 12.41 3.25 -12.96
CA VAL A 15 12.51 2.40 -11.76
C VAL A 15 13.96 2.26 -11.30
N ASP A 16 14.91 2.15 -12.23
CA ASP A 16 16.34 2.03 -11.88
C ASP A 16 16.86 3.28 -11.17
N GLU A 17 16.46 4.46 -11.63
CA GLU A 17 16.79 5.71 -10.96
C GLU A 17 16.12 5.81 -9.58
N ALA A 18 14.85 5.41 -9.47
CA ALA A 18 14.14 5.38 -8.18
C ALA A 18 14.82 4.44 -7.15
N LEU A 19 15.30 3.28 -7.60
CA LEU A 19 16.05 2.33 -6.80
C LEU A 19 17.45 2.86 -6.44
N ALA A 20 18.14 3.53 -7.37
CA ALA A 20 19.42 4.16 -7.11
C ALA A 20 19.32 5.27 -6.05
N LEU A 21 18.30 6.14 -6.14
CA LEU A 21 18.01 7.17 -5.14
C LEU A 21 17.66 6.56 -3.79
N ALA A 22 16.87 5.48 -3.77
CA ALA A 22 16.55 4.79 -2.52
C ALA A 22 17.80 4.17 -1.89
N ARG A 23 18.70 3.58 -2.69
CA ARG A 23 20.01 3.10 -2.20
C ARG A 23 20.86 4.25 -1.64
N GLN A 24 20.90 5.38 -2.34
CA GLN A 24 21.69 6.55 -1.94
C GLN A 24 21.24 7.11 -0.59
N HIS A 25 19.93 7.22 -0.38
CA HIS A 25 19.36 7.83 0.82
C HIS A 25 19.06 6.82 1.95
N GLY A 26 19.04 5.52 1.66
CA GLY A 26 18.88 4.47 2.65
C GLY A 26 17.61 4.66 3.50
N PRO A 27 17.65 4.40 4.82
CA PRO A 27 16.47 4.39 5.70
C PRO A 27 15.76 5.75 5.81
N GLU A 28 16.38 6.83 5.32
CA GLU A 28 15.80 8.15 5.27
C GLU A 28 14.83 8.36 4.09
N ALA A 29 14.89 7.47 3.09
CA ALA A 29 14.02 7.52 1.92
C ALA A 29 12.67 6.83 2.16
N CYS A 30 11.65 7.38 1.52
CA CYS A 30 10.35 6.74 1.39
C CYS A 30 9.81 6.94 -0.03
N TYR A 31 9.17 5.93 -0.60
CA TYR A 31 8.48 6.07 -1.87
C TYR A 31 7.11 6.73 -1.70
N VAL A 32 6.67 7.44 -2.73
CA VAL A 32 5.28 7.88 -2.83
C VAL A 32 4.70 7.61 -4.21
N ALA A 33 3.55 6.94 -4.23
CA ALA A 33 2.70 6.81 -5.41
C ALA A 33 1.65 7.94 -5.40
N GLY A 34 0.37 7.61 -5.21
CA GLY A 34 -0.71 8.60 -5.05
C GLY A 34 -0.66 9.42 -3.76
N GLY A 35 0.08 8.95 -2.75
CA GLY A 35 0.24 9.62 -1.45
C GLY A 35 -1.03 9.76 -0.60
N THR A 36 -2.10 9.06 -0.98
CA THR A 36 -3.39 9.08 -0.27
C THR A 36 -3.32 8.50 1.15
N ASP A 37 -2.31 7.69 1.45
CA ASP A 37 -1.97 7.22 2.80
C ASP A 37 -0.77 7.99 3.41
N LEU A 38 0.32 8.14 2.64
CA LEU A 38 1.55 8.77 3.11
C LEU A 38 1.35 10.23 3.55
N TRP A 39 0.66 11.06 2.76
CA TRP A 39 0.53 12.49 3.07
C TRP A 39 -0.27 12.76 4.35
N PRO A 40 -1.43 12.11 4.60
CA PRO A 40 -2.08 12.16 5.91
C PRO A 40 -1.15 11.71 7.05
N ASN A 41 -0.42 10.62 6.87
CA ASN A 41 0.47 10.08 7.90
C ASN A 41 1.62 11.06 8.22
N MET A 42 2.18 11.72 7.21
CA MET A 42 3.19 12.76 7.37
C MET A 42 2.65 14.02 8.05
N LYS A 43 1.45 14.49 7.64
CA LYS A 43 0.77 15.63 8.30
C LYS A 43 0.54 15.37 9.78
N ARG A 44 0.25 14.12 10.16
CA ARG A 44 0.09 13.70 11.56
C ARG A 44 1.41 13.41 12.27
N ARG A 45 2.56 13.42 11.60
CA ARG A 45 3.89 13.00 12.14
C ARG A 45 3.94 11.53 12.58
N GLN A 46 3.16 10.69 11.91
CA GLN A 46 3.23 9.23 12.05
C GLN A 46 4.44 8.69 11.29
N LEU A 47 4.65 9.23 10.09
CA LEU A 47 5.85 9.08 9.27
C LEU A 47 6.48 10.45 9.07
N SER A 48 7.80 10.55 9.05
CA SER A 48 8.49 11.83 8.78
C SER A 48 9.81 11.59 8.04
N PRO A 49 9.77 10.90 6.88
CA PRO A 49 10.97 10.71 6.08
C PRO A 49 11.50 12.06 5.59
N PRO A 50 12.80 12.34 5.72
CA PRO A 50 13.39 13.56 5.18
C PRO A 50 13.51 13.53 3.65
N VAL A 51 13.43 12.35 3.01
CA VAL A 51 13.48 12.20 1.54
C VAL A 51 12.27 11.41 1.05
N VAL A 52 11.57 11.97 0.06
CA VAL A 52 10.43 11.30 -0.59
C VAL A 52 10.69 11.17 -2.08
N ILE A 53 10.72 9.93 -2.56
CA ILE A 53 10.95 9.57 -3.96
C ILE A 53 9.60 9.33 -4.62
N SER A 54 9.25 10.19 -5.57
CA SER A 54 8.01 10.09 -6.33
C SER A 54 8.07 9.00 -7.38
N LEU A 55 7.07 8.13 -7.37
CA LEU A 55 6.88 7.13 -8.43
C LEU A 55 5.95 7.66 -9.54
N ALA A 56 5.32 8.82 -9.36
CA ALA A 56 4.19 9.26 -10.19
C ALA A 56 4.47 9.33 -11.70
N ARG A 57 5.74 9.54 -12.09
CA ARG A 57 6.20 9.65 -13.49
C ARG A 57 6.62 8.33 -14.13
N LEU A 58 6.71 7.24 -13.36
CA LEU A 58 7.19 5.94 -13.85
C LEU A 58 6.07 5.22 -14.60
N ALA A 59 5.90 5.56 -15.89
CA ALA A 59 4.84 5.01 -16.73
C ALA A 59 4.94 3.48 -16.88
N GLU A 60 6.15 2.92 -16.84
CA GLU A 60 6.43 1.47 -16.86
C GLU A 60 5.81 0.69 -15.69
N LEU A 61 5.40 1.38 -14.62
CA LEU A 61 4.70 0.78 -13.49
C LEU A 61 3.18 0.90 -13.60
N ARG A 62 2.64 1.41 -14.70
CA ARG A 62 1.19 1.52 -14.93
C ARG A 62 0.77 0.56 -16.04
N GLY A 63 -0.48 0.14 -15.98
CA GLY A 63 -1.09 -0.67 -17.04
C GLY A 63 -1.64 -1.99 -16.54
N ILE A 64 -2.40 -2.63 -17.42
CA ILE A 64 -3.04 -3.92 -17.21
C ILE A 64 -2.84 -4.71 -18.50
N GLU A 65 -2.26 -5.90 -18.39
CA GLU A 65 -1.89 -6.74 -19.53
C GLU A 65 -2.29 -8.19 -19.26
N ILE A 66 -2.82 -8.88 -20.27
CA ILE A 66 -3.06 -10.33 -20.17
C ILE A 66 -1.72 -11.04 -20.33
N THR A 67 -1.40 -11.97 -19.43
CA THR A 67 -0.18 -12.77 -19.55
C THR A 67 -0.36 -13.90 -20.57
N GLU A 68 0.74 -14.44 -21.10
CA GLU A 68 0.71 -15.57 -22.04
C GLU A 68 0.01 -16.80 -21.46
N GLU A 69 0.11 -17.00 -20.15
CA GLU A 69 -0.54 -18.06 -19.38
C GLU A 69 -2.05 -17.80 -19.14
N GLY A 70 -2.59 -16.72 -19.71
CA GLY A 70 -3.97 -16.30 -19.54
C GLY A 70 -4.27 -15.64 -18.19
N GLY A 71 -3.25 -15.28 -17.41
CA GLY A 71 -3.37 -14.48 -16.19
C GLY A 71 -3.52 -12.99 -16.46
N LEU A 72 -3.28 -12.18 -15.43
CA LEU A 72 -3.29 -10.72 -15.52
C LEU A 72 -2.05 -10.13 -14.87
N ARG A 73 -1.35 -9.26 -15.56
CA ARG A 73 -0.30 -8.40 -15.00
C ARG A 73 -0.87 -7.01 -14.77
N ILE A 74 -0.70 -6.48 -13.55
CA ILE A 74 -1.14 -5.14 -13.16
C ILE A 74 0.08 -4.35 -12.66
N GLY A 75 0.41 -3.24 -13.31
CA GLY A 75 1.44 -2.32 -12.82
C GLY A 75 1.07 -1.72 -11.46
N ALA A 76 2.04 -1.61 -10.55
CA ALA A 76 1.82 -1.13 -9.18
C ALA A 76 1.29 0.31 -9.07
N LEU A 77 1.44 1.11 -10.12
CA LEU A 77 0.92 2.47 -10.24
C LEU A 77 -0.41 2.58 -10.98
N THR A 78 -1.00 1.48 -11.42
CA THR A 78 -2.39 1.48 -11.91
C THR A 78 -3.30 1.98 -10.79
N THR A 79 -4.10 3.01 -11.08
CA THR A 79 -4.98 3.63 -10.10
C THR A 79 -6.14 2.71 -9.76
N LEU A 80 -6.71 2.90 -8.56
CA LEU A 80 -7.87 2.12 -8.14
C LEU A 80 -9.10 2.39 -9.02
N THR A 81 -9.20 3.60 -9.59
CA THR A 81 -10.25 3.92 -10.57
C THR A 81 -10.05 3.17 -11.88
N GLU A 82 -8.84 3.15 -12.43
CA GLU A 82 -8.52 2.39 -13.64
C GLU A 82 -8.77 0.89 -13.42
N LEU A 83 -8.32 0.35 -12.27
CA LEU A 83 -8.52 -1.05 -11.92
C LEU A 83 -10.00 -1.43 -11.81
N ALA A 84 -10.82 -0.62 -11.15
CA ALA A 84 -12.27 -0.85 -11.01
C ALA A 84 -13.03 -0.75 -12.34
N ALA A 85 -12.54 0.05 -13.29
CA ALA A 85 -13.19 0.31 -14.57
C ALA A 85 -12.71 -0.62 -15.70
N ALA A 86 -11.55 -1.27 -15.56
CA ALA A 86 -10.93 -2.04 -16.61
C ALA A 86 -11.83 -3.22 -17.09
N PRO A 87 -12.20 -3.27 -18.38
CA PRO A 87 -13.07 -4.34 -18.91
C PRO A 87 -12.53 -5.75 -18.64
N ALA A 88 -11.25 -5.98 -18.93
CA ALA A 88 -10.60 -7.27 -18.69
C ALA A 88 -10.68 -7.72 -17.22
N VAL A 89 -10.59 -6.79 -16.27
CA VAL A 89 -10.69 -7.09 -14.83
C VAL A 89 -12.14 -7.37 -14.45
N ARG A 90 -13.09 -6.54 -14.91
CA ARG A 90 -14.52 -6.71 -14.62
C ARG A 90 -15.08 -8.02 -15.17
N GLU A 91 -14.60 -8.45 -16.33
CA GLU A 91 -15.07 -9.67 -16.99
C GLU A 91 -14.45 -10.93 -16.39
N ARG A 92 -13.14 -10.91 -16.11
CA ARG A 92 -12.39 -12.13 -15.75
C ARG A 92 -12.02 -12.23 -14.27
N TRP A 93 -11.88 -11.11 -13.57
CA TRP A 93 -11.59 -11.02 -12.12
C TRP A 93 -12.52 -10.01 -11.43
N PRO A 94 -13.86 -10.18 -11.51
CA PRO A 94 -14.81 -9.19 -11.02
C PRO A 94 -14.61 -8.81 -9.55
N VAL A 95 -14.20 -9.76 -8.70
CA VAL A 95 -13.91 -9.52 -7.28
C VAL A 95 -12.84 -8.44 -7.04
N VAL A 96 -11.85 -8.32 -7.94
CA VAL A 96 -10.82 -7.28 -7.87
C VAL A 96 -11.43 -5.93 -8.19
N ALA A 97 -12.23 -5.84 -9.27
CA ALA A 97 -12.92 -4.59 -9.61
C ALA A 97 -13.93 -4.16 -8.53
N GLU A 98 -14.66 -5.12 -7.92
CA GLU A 98 -15.58 -4.89 -6.81
C GLU A 98 -14.87 -4.28 -5.59
N ALA A 99 -13.75 -4.88 -5.16
CA ALA A 99 -12.95 -4.37 -4.04
C ALA A 99 -12.39 -2.98 -4.34
N ALA A 100 -11.79 -2.80 -5.52
CA ALA A 100 -11.27 -1.52 -5.99
C ALA A 100 -12.31 -0.39 -5.90
N ALA A 101 -13.54 -0.65 -6.36
CA ALA A 101 -14.63 0.32 -6.38
C ALA A 101 -15.10 0.73 -4.97
N LEU A 102 -14.92 -0.12 -3.97
CA LEU A 102 -15.36 0.12 -2.59
C LEU A 102 -14.32 0.87 -1.73
N ILE A 103 -13.09 1.04 -2.23
CA ILE A 103 -12.03 1.77 -1.55
C ILE A 103 -12.34 3.26 -1.55
N SER A 104 -12.55 3.82 -0.35
CA SER A 104 -12.58 5.28 -0.12
C SER A 104 -13.54 6.07 -1.04
N THR A 105 -13.21 7.33 -1.35
CA THR A 105 -13.96 8.21 -2.26
C THR A 105 -13.36 8.22 -3.67
N PRO A 106 -14.14 8.60 -4.72
CA PRO A 106 -13.63 8.66 -6.09
C PRO A 106 -12.35 9.50 -6.27
N PRO A 107 -12.19 10.70 -5.69
CA PRO A 107 -10.94 11.46 -5.81
C PRO A 107 -9.73 10.72 -5.21
N LEU A 108 -9.94 9.99 -4.11
CA LEU A 108 -8.88 9.18 -3.51
C LEU A 108 -8.56 7.94 -4.35
N ARG A 109 -9.53 7.36 -5.08
CA ARG A 109 -9.26 6.29 -6.04
C ARG A 109 -8.56 6.75 -7.32
N ASN A 110 -8.82 7.98 -7.75
CA ASN A 110 -8.14 8.58 -8.90
C ASN A 110 -6.64 8.80 -8.65
N MET A 111 -6.24 8.95 -7.39
CA MET A 111 -4.83 9.10 -7.01
C MET A 111 -4.23 7.81 -6.45
N GLY A 112 -4.99 7.07 -5.64
CA GLY A 112 -4.53 5.83 -5.02
C GLY A 112 -4.23 4.77 -6.06
N THR A 113 -3.13 4.05 -5.89
CA THR A 113 -2.70 2.97 -6.77
C THR A 113 -2.87 1.62 -6.10
N ILE A 114 -2.93 0.55 -6.89
CA ILE A 114 -3.00 -0.82 -6.36
C ILE A 114 -1.78 -1.15 -5.48
N GLY A 115 -0.57 -0.80 -5.90
CA GLY A 115 0.62 -1.02 -5.09
C GLY A 115 0.63 -0.21 -3.80
N GLY A 116 0.12 1.03 -3.85
CA GLY A 116 -0.07 1.85 -2.65
C GLY A 116 -1.13 1.27 -1.72
N ASN A 117 -2.20 0.69 -2.25
CA ASN A 117 -3.27 0.08 -1.48
C ASN A 117 -2.81 -1.17 -0.71
N LEU A 118 -2.04 -2.05 -1.37
CA LEU A 118 -1.49 -3.25 -0.74
C LEU A 118 -0.43 -2.92 0.33
N LEU A 119 0.25 -1.78 0.18
CA LEU A 119 1.35 -1.35 1.06
C LEU A 119 0.97 -0.22 2.03
N ILE A 120 -0.32 0.08 2.21
CA ILE A 120 -0.75 1.08 3.20
C ILE A 120 -0.25 0.72 4.60
N ASP A 121 -0.10 1.73 5.45
CA ASP A 121 0.11 1.49 6.86
C ASP A 121 -1.15 0.94 7.54
N THR A 122 -0.95 0.29 8.68
CA THR A 122 -2.02 -0.21 9.55
C THR A 122 -2.75 0.93 10.25
N ARG A 123 -4.00 0.67 10.67
CA ARG A 123 -4.89 1.64 11.31
C ARG A 123 -5.15 1.29 12.77
N CYS A 124 -5.20 2.32 13.61
CA CYS A 124 -5.60 2.21 15.01
C CYS A 124 -6.13 3.56 15.51
N THR A 125 -7.19 3.54 16.32
CA THR A 125 -7.82 4.75 16.88
C THR A 125 -6.87 5.59 17.75
N TYR A 126 -5.86 4.96 18.36
CA TYR A 126 -4.80 5.64 19.12
C TYR A 126 -3.63 6.12 18.25
N TYR A 127 -3.51 5.58 17.03
CA TYR A 127 -2.42 5.90 16.11
C TYR A 127 -2.82 6.98 15.10
N ASP A 128 -4.00 6.88 14.49
CA ASP A 128 -4.50 7.78 13.44
C ASP A 128 -5.00 9.13 13.99
N GLN A 129 -4.19 9.74 14.85
CA GLN A 129 -4.49 10.97 15.59
C GLN A 129 -3.42 12.04 15.34
N SER A 130 -3.74 13.29 15.68
CA SER A 130 -2.78 14.39 15.59
C SER A 130 -1.56 14.15 16.49
N TYR A 131 -0.41 14.74 16.15
CA TYR A 131 0.79 14.67 16.98
C TYR A 131 0.54 15.12 18.42
N ALA A 132 -0.15 16.25 18.61
CA ALA A 132 -0.46 16.79 19.94
C ALA A 132 -1.30 15.81 20.77
N TRP A 133 -2.31 15.18 20.15
CA TRP A 133 -3.13 14.17 20.80
C TRP A 133 -2.32 12.94 21.20
N ARG A 134 -1.49 12.41 20.29
CA ARG A 134 -0.64 11.24 20.59
C ARG A 134 0.36 11.57 21.69
N LYS A 135 0.98 12.74 21.65
CA LYS A 135 1.91 13.20 22.70
C LYS A 135 1.24 13.27 24.07
N ALA A 136 -0.03 13.70 24.13
CA ALA A 136 -0.77 13.84 25.40
C ALA A 136 -1.01 12.51 26.11
N ILE A 137 -0.99 11.39 25.39
CA ILE A 137 -1.12 10.03 25.95
C ILE A 137 0.22 9.28 26.00
N ASP A 138 1.35 10.00 25.95
CA ASP A 138 2.70 9.42 25.87
C ASP A 138 2.91 8.46 24.68
N PHE A 139 2.28 8.81 23.55
CA PHE A 139 2.31 8.07 22.30
C PHE A 139 1.88 6.60 22.45
N CYS A 140 2.17 5.74 21.48
CA CYS A 140 1.89 4.30 21.59
C CYS A 140 3.08 3.51 21.07
N MET A 141 3.13 2.21 21.36
CA MET A 141 4.26 1.37 20.95
C MET A 141 4.53 1.38 19.44
N LYS A 142 3.51 1.64 18.60
CA LYS A 142 3.70 1.73 17.16
C LYS A 142 4.61 2.88 16.75
N LYS A 143 4.61 3.97 17.52
CA LYS A 143 5.35 5.18 17.20
C LYS A 143 5.60 6.01 18.45
N ASP A 144 6.88 6.17 18.79
CA ASP A 144 7.44 7.04 19.83
C ASP A 144 7.12 6.65 21.30
N GLY A 145 6.15 5.76 21.54
CA GLY A 145 5.79 5.27 22.88
C GLY A 145 6.17 3.81 23.11
N LYS A 146 5.72 3.24 24.22
CA LYS A 146 6.01 1.83 24.61
C LYS A 146 4.77 0.95 24.79
N ILE A 147 3.60 1.55 25.01
CA ILE A 147 2.37 0.83 25.39
C ILE A 147 1.46 0.65 24.17
N CYS A 148 0.86 -0.54 24.01
CA CYS A 148 -0.30 -0.71 23.13
C CYS A 148 -1.56 -0.25 23.85
N TRP A 149 -2.11 0.91 23.50
CA TRP A 149 -3.34 1.40 24.17
C TRP A 149 -4.62 0.61 23.86
N VAL A 150 -4.59 -0.27 22.84
CA VAL A 150 -5.67 -1.23 22.59
C VAL A 150 -5.61 -2.39 23.58
N ALA A 151 -4.41 -2.88 23.89
CA ALA A 151 -4.17 -4.02 24.77
C ALA A 151 -2.87 -3.78 25.57
N PRO A 152 -2.92 -3.09 26.73
CA PRO A 152 -1.73 -2.58 27.41
C PRO A 152 -0.66 -3.61 27.78
N SER A 153 -1.05 -4.86 27.99
CA SER A 153 -0.14 -5.97 28.33
C SER A 153 0.36 -6.74 27.12
N SER A 154 -0.03 -6.34 25.90
CA SER A 154 0.39 -7.01 24.67
C SER A 154 1.87 -6.79 24.38
N PRO A 155 2.61 -7.83 23.98
CA PRO A 155 4.00 -7.69 23.53
C PRO A 155 4.09 -7.12 22.11
N ARG A 156 2.98 -7.00 21.38
CA ARG A 156 2.93 -6.52 19.99
C ARG A 156 1.85 -5.48 19.74
N CYS A 157 1.98 -4.76 18.63
CA CYS A 157 0.98 -3.81 18.17
C CYS A 157 -0.20 -4.53 17.52
N TRP A 158 -1.42 -4.09 17.82
CA TRP A 158 -2.68 -4.61 17.26
C TRP A 158 -3.33 -3.66 16.24
N ALA A 159 -2.54 -2.77 15.62
CA ALA A 159 -3.04 -1.96 14.51
C ALA A 159 -3.39 -2.89 13.33
N VAL A 160 -4.51 -2.60 12.66
CA VAL A 160 -5.14 -3.52 11.71
C VAL A 160 -4.83 -3.10 10.27
N GLN A 161 -4.53 -4.06 9.42
CA GLN A 161 -4.42 -3.85 7.98
C GLN A 161 -5.82 -3.53 7.42
N SER A 162 -5.98 -2.41 6.69
CA SER A 162 -7.29 -1.92 6.21
C SER A 162 -7.43 -1.79 4.68
N SER A 163 -6.66 -2.57 3.92
CA SER A 163 -6.73 -2.66 2.46
C SER A 163 -7.88 -3.59 2.09
N ASP A 164 -8.72 -3.12 1.17
CA ASP A 164 -9.79 -3.93 0.62
C ASP A 164 -9.26 -4.95 -0.40
N GLU A 165 -8.14 -4.64 -1.08
CA GLU A 165 -7.52 -5.54 -2.07
C GLU A 165 -6.66 -6.64 -1.43
N ALA A 166 -6.03 -6.38 -0.28
CA ALA A 166 -5.19 -7.37 0.40
C ALA A 166 -5.86 -8.75 0.57
N PRO A 167 -7.07 -8.86 1.16
CA PRO A 167 -7.73 -10.16 1.28
C PRO A 167 -8.11 -10.77 -0.08
N VAL A 168 -8.43 -9.95 -1.08
CA VAL A 168 -8.74 -10.43 -2.43
C VAL A 168 -7.51 -11.03 -3.08
N MET A 169 -6.38 -10.31 -3.06
CA MET A 169 -5.10 -10.78 -3.60
C MET A 169 -4.63 -12.08 -2.94
N CYS A 170 -4.79 -12.20 -1.62
CA CYS A 170 -4.49 -13.45 -0.91
C CYS A 170 -5.41 -14.59 -1.36
N ALA A 171 -6.72 -14.35 -1.42
CA ALA A 171 -7.71 -15.38 -1.74
C ALA A 171 -7.58 -15.91 -3.17
N ILE A 172 -7.23 -15.06 -4.13
CA ILE A 172 -7.08 -15.46 -5.54
C ILE A 172 -5.67 -15.98 -5.88
N GLY A 173 -4.74 -16.01 -4.92
CA GLY A 173 -3.36 -16.46 -5.15
C GLY A 173 -2.57 -15.51 -6.06
N ALA A 174 -2.69 -14.21 -5.83
CA ALA A 174 -1.91 -13.21 -6.55
C ALA A 174 -0.44 -13.24 -6.13
N ARG A 175 0.45 -12.96 -7.08
CA ARG A 175 1.89 -12.84 -6.86
C ARG A 175 2.32 -11.38 -6.96
N LEU A 176 3.25 -10.98 -6.10
CA LEU A 176 3.72 -9.61 -5.93
C LEU A 176 5.21 -9.54 -6.23
N THR A 177 5.59 -8.74 -7.21
CA THR A 177 6.99 -8.68 -7.66
C THR A 177 7.66 -7.42 -7.21
N PHE A 178 8.78 -7.58 -6.51
CA PHE A 178 9.57 -6.51 -5.91
C PHE A 178 10.96 -6.45 -6.53
N ARG A 179 11.43 -5.23 -6.81
CA ARG A 179 12.83 -4.97 -7.17
C ARG A 179 13.57 -4.33 -6.01
N SER A 180 14.79 -4.79 -5.75
CA SER A 180 15.61 -4.31 -4.63
C SER A 180 16.55 -3.17 -5.05
N PRO A 181 16.78 -2.16 -4.20
CA PRO A 181 17.79 -1.13 -4.45
C PRO A 181 19.22 -1.68 -4.48
N HIS A 182 19.44 -2.88 -3.92
CA HIS A 182 20.72 -3.58 -3.97
C HIS A 182 20.85 -4.53 -5.17
N GLY A 183 19.90 -4.46 -6.11
CA GLY A 183 19.84 -5.34 -7.28
C GLY A 183 19.00 -6.59 -7.04
N GLY A 184 18.53 -7.17 -8.15
CA GLY A 184 17.68 -8.36 -8.13
C GLY A 184 16.19 -8.06 -8.08
N GLU A 185 15.42 -9.10 -8.38
CA GLU A 185 13.97 -9.14 -8.34
C GLU A 185 13.56 -10.37 -7.53
N ARG A 186 12.48 -10.24 -6.76
CA ARG A 186 11.87 -11.37 -6.06
C ARG A 186 10.36 -11.28 -6.15
N GLU A 187 9.74 -12.44 -6.14
CA GLU A 187 8.30 -12.58 -6.13
C GLU A 187 7.84 -13.12 -4.77
N LEU A 188 6.66 -12.70 -4.33
CA LEU A 188 5.98 -13.19 -3.14
C LEU A 188 4.55 -13.58 -3.49
N GLU A 189 4.06 -14.68 -2.95
CA GLU A 189 2.61 -14.89 -2.83
C GLU A 189 2.02 -13.78 -1.95
N ALA A 190 0.81 -13.31 -2.30
CA ALA A 190 0.20 -12.16 -1.63
C ALA A 190 -0.03 -12.40 -0.13
N ASP A 191 -0.32 -13.62 0.30
CA ASP A 191 -0.50 -13.98 1.71
C ASP A 191 0.82 -13.91 2.51
N ALA A 192 1.93 -14.29 1.88
CA ALA A 192 3.27 -14.22 2.45
C ALA A 192 3.76 -12.77 2.66
N LEU A 193 3.09 -11.76 2.07
CA LEU A 193 3.43 -10.35 2.30
C LEU A 193 3.07 -9.90 3.72
N TYR A 194 2.00 -10.41 4.33
CA TYR A 194 1.43 -9.83 5.54
C TYR A 194 1.88 -10.56 6.82
N ARG A 195 2.11 -9.80 7.89
CA ARG A 195 2.37 -10.33 9.23
C ARG A 195 1.33 -9.83 10.21
N ASP A 196 1.00 -10.68 11.19
CA ASP A 196 0.16 -10.34 12.32
C ASP A 196 0.96 -9.54 13.38
N ASP A 197 1.45 -8.37 12.97
CA ASP A 197 2.16 -7.41 13.82
C ASP A 197 1.88 -5.99 13.30
N GLY A 198 1.22 -5.15 14.09
CA GLY A 198 0.84 -3.80 13.65
C GLY A 198 2.00 -2.82 13.43
N ILE A 199 3.21 -3.12 13.87
CA ILE A 199 4.43 -2.33 13.58
C ILE A 199 5.11 -2.86 12.32
N ALA A 200 5.39 -4.16 12.33
CA ALA A 200 6.13 -4.84 11.28
C ALA A 200 5.18 -5.63 10.39
N HIS A 201 4.13 -4.99 9.88
CA HIS A 201 2.97 -5.65 9.24
C HIS A 201 3.23 -6.26 7.87
N LEU A 202 4.40 -6.00 7.27
CA LEU A 202 4.78 -6.53 5.96
C LEU A 202 6.13 -7.26 5.99
N THR A 203 6.25 -8.39 5.31
CA THR A 203 7.52 -9.10 5.04
C THR A 203 8.39 -8.42 3.99
N LYS A 204 7.92 -7.28 3.47
CA LYS A 204 8.63 -6.42 2.54
C LYS A 204 10.02 -6.06 3.09
N GLN A 205 11.06 -6.24 2.27
CA GLN A 205 12.42 -5.80 2.60
C GLN A 205 12.51 -4.26 2.59
N PRO A 206 13.44 -3.66 3.36
CA PRO A 206 13.66 -2.23 3.34
C PRO A 206 13.84 -1.72 1.91
N LEU A 207 13.09 -0.67 1.55
CA LEU A 207 13.24 0.07 0.29
C LEU A 207 13.11 -0.73 -1.01
N GLU A 208 12.71 -2.01 -1.01
CA GLU A 208 12.33 -2.66 -2.26
C GLU A 208 11.08 -1.99 -2.86
N LEU A 209 10.93 -2.03 -4.17
CA LEU A 209 9.84 -1.38 -4.90
C LEU A 209 8.93 -2.46 -5.48
N LEU A 210 7.65 -2.45 -5.11
CA LEU A 210 6.63 -3.27 -5.75
C LEU A 210 6.42 -2.75 -7.17
N THR A 211 6.77 -3.55 -8.17
CA THR A 211 6.68 -3.14 -9.59
C THR A 211 5.34 -3.53 -10.20
N HIS A 212 4.85 -4.74 -9.89
CA HIS A 212 3.61 -5.26 -10.44
C HIS A 212 3.01 -6.36 -9.58
N ILE A 213 1.76 -6.66 -9.88
CA ILE A 213 0.96 -7.75 -9.33
C ILE A 213 0.60 -8.68 -10.49
N THR A 214 0.71 -9.99 -10.28
CA THR A 214 0.31 -11.01 -11.25
C THR A 214 -0.85 -11.83 -10.67
N LEU A 215 -1.98 -11.85 -11.37
CA LEU A 215 -3.13 -12.70 -11.03
C LEU A 215 -3.09 -13.98 -11.85
N PRO A 216 -3.39 -15.14 -11.26
CA PRO A 216 -3.50 -16.38 -12.01
C PRO A 216 -4.76 -16.35 -12.91
N PRO A 217 -4.81 -17.19 -13.97
CA PRO A 217 -6.01 -17.36 -14.76
C PRO A 217 -7.20 -17.80 -13.88
N PRO A 218 -8.42 -17.29 -14.11
CA PRO A 218 -9.59 -17.68 -13.35
C PRO A 218 -9.92 -19.16 -13.63
N ARG A 219 -9.73 -20.03 -12.64
CA ARG A 219 -9.90 -21.49 -12.76
C ARG A 219 -11.34 -21.94 -12.45
N GLY A 220 -12.33 -21.30 -13.07
CA GLY A 220 -13.75 -21.63 -12.88
C GLY A 220 -14.33 -21.27 -11.50
N TRP A 221 -13.56 -20.58 -10.65
CA TRP A 221 -14.06 -20.06 -9.39
C TRP A 221 -14.89 -18.79 -9.62
N ARG A 222 -15.82 -18.54 -8.69
CA ARG A 222 -16.56 -17.28 -8.58
C ARG A 222 -16.24 -16.68 -7.22
N ALA A 223 -16.00 -15.38 -7.18
CA ALA A 223 -15.70 -14.67 -5.95
C ALA A 223 -16.42 -13.33 -5.93
N HIS A 224 -16.77 -12.87 -4.73
CA HIS A 224 -17.37 -11.58 -4.48
C HIS A 224 -16.72 -10.96 -3.24
N TYR A 225 -16.65 -9.63 -3.20
CA TYR A 225 -16.11 -8.90 -2.07
C TYR A 225 -17.21 -8.12 -1.35
N ILE A 226 -17.49 -8.48 -0.09
CA ILE A 226 -18.52 -7.83 0.73
C ILE A 226 -17.84 -7.04 1.84
N LYS A 227 -17.99 -5.71 1.81
CA LYS A 227 -17.46 -4.80 2.82
C LYS A 227 -18.56 -4.32 3.77
N LEU A 228 -18.48 -4.76 5.04
CA LEU A 228 -19.34 -4.25 6.09
C LEU A 228 -18.83 -2.89 6.61
N ARG A 229 -19.69 -1.88 6.58
CA ARG A 229 -19.38 -0.53 7.06
C ARG A 229 -20.63 0.17 7.57
N ARG A 230 -20.49 1.06 8.57
CA ARG A 230 -21.62 1.78 9.17
C ARG A 230 -22.29 2.79 8.23
N ARG A 231 -21.54 3.33 7.26
CA ARG A 231 -22.03 4.32 6.27
C ARG A 231 -22.06 3.70 4.88
N GLY A 232 -23.03 4.08 4.05
CA GLY A 232 -23.18 3.56 2.67
C GLY A 232 -22.02 3.90 1.72
N SER A 233 -21.26 4.96 2.03
CA SER A 233 -20.01 5.38 1.37
C SER A 233 -19.11 6.07 2.40
N PHE A 234 -17.84 6.28 2.05
CA PHE A 234 -16.95 7.18 2.78
C PHE A 234 -17.48 8.62 2.80
#